data_AF-A0AAV1QB23-F1
#
_entry.id   AF-A0AAV1QB23-F1
#
_cell.length_a   1.000
_cell.length_b   1.000
_cell.length_c   1.000
_cell.angle_alpha   90.00
_cell.angle_beta   90.00
_cell.angle_gamma   90.00
#
_symmetry.space_group_name_H-M   'P 1'
#
loop_
_entity.id
_entity.type
_entity.pdbx_description
1 polymer ?
#
loop_
_entity_poly.entity_id
_entity_poly.type
_entity_poly.pdbx_seq_one_letter_code
_entity_poly.pdbx_strand_id
1 'polypeptide(L)'
;MEEDIIHIVDSEQASSSTSTMAIEFFADPDHIVEKQIIVNRKAHCLVDMIEAFTDNCILDANISIRPVLERGEDEAGVGSGVTRDCLTDFWDMFYATKTCGTNYKIPFLHHKFQDKEWTAVACILAFGWQKFQFFPVKLAPPFLTEALSLSCSDNLLEAFFNYISTTEKDVLTEALSNFKGADMDELLSILSSHNCCVLPTEENLPRLVEEIAHKVLEVNYQVYWTIHELGRTEEDSG
;
A
#
# COMPACT_ATOMS: atom_id res chain seq x y z
N MET A 1 14.98 54.88 32.33
CA MET A 1 15.01 53.73 33.26
C MET A 1 13.61 53.18 33.22
N GLU A 2 13.39 52.17 32.38
CA GLU A 2 12.31 51.17 32.39
C GLU A 2 12.33 50.47 31.03
N GLU A 3 12.51 49.16 31.07
CA GLU A 3 12.66 48.26 29.93
C GLU A 3 11.28 47.76 29.48
N ASP A 4 11.00 47.85 28.18
CA ASP A 4 9.87 47.18 27.54
C ASP A 4 10.26 45.73 27.21
N ILE A 5 9.71 44.77 27.96
CA ILE A 5 9.76 43.34 27.63
C ILE A 5 8.48 42.99 26.88
N ILE A 6 8.66 42.59 25.63
CA ILE A 6 7.62 42.10 24.72
C ILE A 6 7.19 40.70 25.20
N HIS A 7 5.93 40.56 25.61
CA HIS A 7 5.31 39.26 25.85
C HIS A 7 5.10 38.53 24.51
N ILE A 8 5.89 37.48 24.27
CA ILE A 8 5.59 36.45 23.26
C ILE A 8 4.60 35.50 23.92
N VAL A 9 3.37 35.44 23.39
CA VAL A 9 2.38 34.41 23.74
C VAL A 9 2.54 33.31 22.70
N ASP A 10 2.97 32.13 23.17
CA ASP A 10 3.13 30.93 22.37
C ASP A 10 1.84 30.56 21.65
N SER A 11 1.94 30.43 20.33
CA SER A 11 0.87 29.98 19.44
C SER A 11 1.11 28.52 19.09
N GLU A 12 0.95 27.62 20.07
CA GLU A 12 0.95 26.16 19.88
C GLU A 12 -0.42 25.59 20.25
N GLN A 13 -1.45 25.92 19.49
CA GLN A 13 -2.73 25.20 19.55
C GLN A 13 -3.39 25.14 18.16
N ALA A 14 -2.78 24.38 17.25
CA ALA A 14 -3.42 23.93 16.00
C ALA A 14 -2.68 22.74 15.39
N SER A 15 -2.36 21.71 16.17
CA SER A 15 -1.74 20.47 15.64
C SER A 15 -2.03 19.21 16.47
N SER A 16 -2.99 19.27 17.40
CA SER A 16 -3.16 18.22 18.40
C SER A 16 -4.20 17.14 18.05
N SER A 17 -5.08 17.32 17.07
CA SER A 17 -6.22 16.41 16.90
C SER A 17 -5.97 15.24 15.93
N THR A 18 -5.24 15.47 14.83
CA THR A 18 -4.96 14.39 13.84
C THR A 18 -3.87 13.43 14.31
N SER A 19 -2.94 13.89 15.14
CA SER A 19 -1.86 13.05 15.70
C SER A 19 -2.36 12.10 16.80
N THR A 20 -3.50 12.38 17.44
CA THR A 20 -3.96 11.60 18.60
C THR A 20 -4.59 10.27 18.20
N MET A 21 -5.35 10.19 17.10
CA MET A 21 -5.96 8.92 16.67
C MET A 21 -4.92 7.87 16.24
N ALA A 22 -3.86 8.29 15.53
CA ALA A 22 -2.79 7.38 15.14
C ALA A 22 -2.01 6.88 16.37
N ILE A 23 -1.86 7.69 17.41
CA ILE A 23 -1.15 7.32 18.64
C ILE A 23 -2.01 6.41 19.53
N GLU A 24 -3.32 6.65 19.63
CA GLU A 24 -4.25 5.79 20.39
C GLU A 24 -4.31 4.37 19.82
N PHE A 25 -4.21 4.20 18.49
CA PHE A 25 -4.10 2.89 17.84
C PHE A 25 -2.91 2.03 18.34
N PHE A 26 -1.87 2.66 18.90
CA PHE A 26 -0.67 1.97 19.39
C PHE A 26 -0.56 1.91 20.93
N ALA A 27 -1.53 2.44 21.68
CA ALA A 27 -1.35 2.80 23.08
C ALA A 27 -1.86 1.80 24.15
N ASP A 28 -2.60 0.75 23.80
CA ASP A 28 -3.10 -0.21 24.81
C ASP A 28 -3.05 -1.68 24.34
N PRO A 29 -1.99 -2.45 24.69
CA PRO A 29 -1.87 -3.86 24.33
C PRO A 29 -2.71 -4.81 25.21
N ASP A 30 -3.41 -4.34 26.25
CA ASP A 30 -4.11 -5.19 27.23
C ASP A 30 -5.65 -5.07 27.20
N HIS A 31 -6.24 -4.33 26.25
CA HIS A 31 -7.69 -4.34 26.02
C HIS A 31 -8.11 -5.59 25.23
N ILE A 32 -8.15 -6.76 25.87
CA ILE A 32 -8.62 -7.99 25.21
C ILE A 32 -10.14 -7.92 25.07
N VAL A 33 -10.60 -7.36 23.94
CA VAL A 33 -11.97 -7.45 23.45
C VAL A 33 -12.22 -8.88 22.94
N GLU A 34 -13.48 -9.30 23.00
CA GLU A 34 -14.03 -10.62 22.66
C GLU A 34 -13.23 -11.40 21.58
N LYS A 35 -12.97 -12.70 21.84
CA LYS A 35 -12.24 -13.55 20.89
C LYS A 35 -13.02 -13.66 19.58
N GLN A 36 -12.49 -13.10 18.50
CA GLN A 36 -13.07 -13.23 17.17
C GLN A 36 -12.49 -14.42 16.42
N ILE A 37 -13.37 -15.22 15.80
CA ILE A 37 -12.99 -16.37 14.98
C ILE A 37 -13.26 -16.03 13.52
N ILE A 38 -12.20 -15.87 12.75
CA ILE A 38 -12.28 -15.68 11.30
C ILE A 38 -12.32 -17.05 10.64
N VAL A 39 -13.40 -17.31 9.90
CA VAL A 39 -13.54 -18.51 9.07
C VAL A 39 -12.85 -18.23 7.76
N ASN A 40 -11.86 -19.06 7.41
CA ASN A 40 -11.08 -18.87 6.19
C ASN A 40 -11.17 -20.10 5.28
N ARG A 41 -11.68 -19.91 4.07
CA ARG A 41 -11.62 -20.88 2.99
C ARG A 41 -10.39 -20.56 2.15
N LYS A 42 -9.45 -21.50 2.04
CA LYS A 42 -8.18 -21.26 1.34
C LYS A 42 -8.36 -20.68 -0.07
N ALA A 43 -9.28 -21.25 -0.87
CA ALA A 43 -9.56 -20.78 -2.23
C ALA A 43 -10.23 -19.39 -2.31
N HIS A 44 -10.79 -18.92 -1.20
CA HIS A 44 -11.47 -17.62 -1.07
C HIS A 44 -10.82 -16.71 -0.03
N CYS A 45 -9.55 -16.99 0.34
CA CYS A 45 -8.89 -16.32 1.46
C CYS A 45 -8.91 -14.79 1.33
N LEU A 46 -8.69 -14.25 0.12
CA LEU A 46 -8.82 -12.83 -0.15
C LEU A 46 -10.19 -12.27 0.25
N VAL A 47 -11.28 -12.93 -0.12
CA VAL A 47 -12.64 -12.44 0.15
C VAL A 47 -12.96 -12.57 1.64
N ASP A 48 -12.66 -13.73 2.22
CA ASP A 48 -12.97 -14.03 3.63
C ASP A 48 -12.23 -13.11 4.59
N MET A 49 -10.96 -12.80 4.28
CA MET A 49 -10.16 -11.85 5.06
C MET A 49 -10.66 -10.41 4.89
N ILE A 50 -10.98 -9.96 3.67
CA ILE A 50 -11.53 -8.62 3.47
C ILE A 50 -12.85 -8.44 4.21
N GLU A 51 -13.76 -9.40 4.12
CA GLU A 51 -15.05 -9.36 4.81
C GLU A 51 -14.87 -9.32 6.34
N ALA A 52 -13.97 -10.15 6.88
CA ALA A 52 -13.68 -10.14 8.31
C ALA A 52 -13.10 -8.81 8.77
N PHE A 53 -12.14 -8.25 8.03
CA PHE A 53 -11.42 -7.02 8.39
C PHE A 53 -12.11 -5.72 7.97
N THR A 54 -13.34 -5.78 7.46
CA THR A 54 -14.15 -4.59 7.18
C THR A 54 -14.69 -3.93 8.44
N ASP A 55 -14.74 -4.66 9.56
CA ASP A 55 -15.12 -4.10 10.86
C ASP A 55 -13.92 -3.38 11.49
N ASN A 56 -13.99 -2.06 11.65
CA ASN A 56 -12.90 -1.23 12.17
C ASN A 56 -12.43 -1.64 13.57
N CYS A 57 -13.27 -2.32 14.36
CA CYS A 57 -12.92 -2.78 15.72
C CYS A 57 -12.18 -4.12 15.74
N ILE A 58 -11.96 -4.78 14.60
CA ILE A 58 -11.33 -6.10 14.53
C ILE A 58 -9.91 -6.12 15.11
N LEU A 59 -9.19 -5.00 15.02
CA LEU A 59 -7.80 -4.93 15.45
C LEU A 59 -7.64 -4.95 16.98
N ASP A 60 -8.68 -4.57 17.71
CA ASP A 60 -8.73 -4.63 19.18
C ASP A 60 -9.11 -6.04 19.68
N ALA A 61 -9.56 -6.92 18.78
CA ALA A 61 -10.02 -8.26 19.12
C ALA A 61 -8.87 -9.27 19.22
N ASN A 62 -9.05 -10.29 20.06
CA ASN A 62 -8.17 -11.47 20.03
C ASN A 62 -8.53 -12.38 18.85
N ILE A 63 -7.98 -12.07 17.67
CA ILE A 63 -8.25 -12.78 16.43
C ILE A 63 -7.64 -14.19 16.41
N SER A 64 -8.47 -15.18 16.07
CA SER A 64 -8.05 -16.54 15.72
C SER A 64 -8.61 -16.95 14.37
N ILE A 65 -7.80 -17.64 13.55
CA ILE A 65 -8.22 -18.11 12.23
C ILE A 65 -8.58 -19.60 12.32
N ARG A 66 -9.76 -19.94 11.78
CA ARG A 66 -10.26 -21.30 11.65
C ARG A 66 -10.34 -21.65 10.16
N PRO A 67 -9.45 -22.52 9.67
CA PRO A 67 -9.46 -22.95 8.28
C PRO A 67 -10.61 -23.92 8.05
N VAL A 68 -11.30 -23.77 6.91
CA VAL A 68 -12.40 -24.65 6.51
C VAL A 68 -12.30 -25.01 5.03
N LEU A 69 -12.72 -26.22 4.71
CA LEU A 69 -12.89 -26.69 3.33
C LEU A 69 -14.01 -25.90 2.63
N GLU A 70 -14.08 -25.98 1.30
CA GLU A 70 -15.11 -25.30 0.50
C GLU A 70 -16.55 -25.69 0.90
N ARG A 71 -16.74 -26.88 1.46
CA ARG A 71 -18.04 -27.37 1.96
C ARG A 71 -18.36 -26.92 3.39
N GLY A 72 -17.46 -26.16 4.03
CA GLY A 72 -17.61 -25.66 5.40
C GLY A 72 -17.17 -26.63 6.49
N GLU A 73 -16.54 -27.74 6.13
CA GLU A 73 -15.95 -28.69 7.07
C GLU A 73 -14.63 -28.13 7.65
N ASP A 74 -14.40 -28.30 8.95
CA ASP A 74 -13.19 -27.79 9.60
C ASP A 74 -11.95 -28.51 9.07
N GLU A 75 -10.91 -27.74 8.73
CA GLU A 75 -9.59 -28.27 8.47
C GLU A 75 -8.81 -28.43 9.78
N ALA A 76 -7.94 -29.45 9.84
CA ALA A 76 -7.08 -29.65 11.01
C ALA A 76 -6.00 -28.57 11.07
N GLY A 77 -6.07 -27.71 12.08
CA GLY A 77 -5.02 -26.72 12.34
C GLY A 77 -5.51 -25.62 13.27
N VAL A 78 -4.66 -25.24 14.23
CA VAL A 78 -4.91 -24.10 15.12
C VAL A 78 -3.60 -23.38 15.45
N GLY A 79 -3.70 -22.11 15.83
CA GLY A 79 -2.59 -21.33 16.36
C GLY A 79 -1.90 -20.44 15.33
N SER A 80 -0.69 -19.98 15.69
CA SER A 80 0.04 -18.95 14.96
C SER A 80 0.51 -19.38 13.57
N GLY A 81 0.85 -20.67 13.38
CA GLY A 81 1.21 -21.23 12.08
C GLY A 81 0.10 -21.05 11.05
N VAL A 82 -1.12 -21.48 11.40
CA VAL A 82 -2.32 -21.30 10.55
C VAL A 82 -2.60 -19.84 10.23
N THR A 83 -2.37 -18.95 11.19
CA THR A 83 -2.59 -17.51 10.96
C THR A 83 -1.58 -16.94 9.96
N ARG A 84 -0.31 -17.35 10.05
CA ARG A 84 0.73 -16.94 9.09
C ARG A 84 0.49 -17.52 7.70
N ASP A 85 0.04 -18.77 7.62
CA ASP A 85 -0.31 -19.40 6.35
C ASP A 85 -1.47 -18.66 5.69
N CYS A 86 -2.50 -18.30 6.45
CA CYS A 86 -3.61 -17.48 5.97
C CYS A 86 -3.18 -16.09 5.49
N LEU A 87 -2.29 -15.42 6.22
CA LEU A 87 -1.72 -14.14 5.78
C LEU A 87 -0.94 -14.29 4.48
N THR A 88 -0.14 -15.36 4.35
CA THR A 88 0.62 -15.65 3.14
C THR A 88 -0.32 -15.90 1.96
N ASP A 89 -1.33 -16.74 2.13
CA ASP A 89 -2.34 -17.04 1.12
C ASP A 89 -3.10 -15.76 0.71
N PHE A 90 -3.45 -14.90 1.67
CA PHE A 90 -4.09 -13.60 1.39
C PHE A 90 -3.21 -12.74 0.49
N TRP A 91 -1.94 -12.53 0.87
CA TRP A 91 -1.04 -11.66 0.12
C TRP A 91 -0.72 -12.22 -1.26
N ASP A 92 -0.51 -13.53 -1.40
CA ASP A 92 -0.30 -14.15 -2.70
C ASP A 92 -1.52 -13.97 -3.64
N MET A 93 -2.74 -14.15 -3.13
CA MET A 93 -3.96 -13.87 -3.89
C MET A 93 -4.11 -12.38 -4.21
N PHE A 94 -3.78 -11.50 -3.27
CA PHE A 94 -3.83 -10.05 -3.44
C PHE A 94 -2.85 -9.61 -4.54
N TYR A 95 -1.60 -10.06 -4.49
CA TYR A 95 -0.61 -9.78 -5.54
C TYR A 95 -1.06 -10.29 -6.91
N ALA A 96 -1.66 -11.48 -6.96
CA ALA A 96 -2.09 -12.07 -8.23
C ALA A 96 -3.31 -11.36 -8.84
N THR A 97 -4.21 -10.81 -8.02
CA THR A 97 -5.54 -10.38 -8.48
C THR A 97 -5.87 -8.90 -8.30
N LYS A 98 -5.09 -8.18 -7.49
CA LYS A 98 -5.32 -6.77 -7.12
C LYS A 98 -4.13 -5.87 -7.38
N THR A 99 -3.04 -6.40 -7.94
CA THR A 99 -1.84 -5.63 -8.23
C THR A 99 -1.32 -5.86 -9.64
N CYS A 100 -0.56 -4.88 -10.15
CA CYS A 100 0.20 -4.95 -11.40
C CYS A 100 1.70 -4.92 -11.09
N GLY A 101 2.52 -5.26 -12.09
CA GLY A 101 3.99 -5.27 -11.99
C GLY A 101 4.56 -6.68 -11.81
N THR A 102 5.89 -6.77 -11.71
CA THR A 102 6.65 -8.02 -11.65
C THR A 102 7.15 -8.30 -10.23
N ASN A 103 8.39 -7.92 -9.90
CA ASN A 103 9.00 -8.14 -8.59
C ASN A 103 8.35 -7.20 -7.57
N TYR A 104 8.21 -5.93 -7.94
CA TYR A 104 7.38 -4.98 -7.23
C TYR A 104 5.97 -4.94 -7.80
N LYS A 105 5.05 -4.86 -6.86
CA LYS A 105 3.61 -4.87 -7.06
C LYS A 105 3.03 -3.54 -6.60
N ILE A 106 2.17 -2.98 -7.43
CA ILE A 106 1.36 -1.82 -7.08
C ILE A 106 -0.11 -2.20 -7.18
N PRO A 107 -0.91 -1.94 -6.15
CA PRO A 107 -2.35 -2.16 -6.24
C PRO A 107 -2.97 -1.31 -7.35
N PHE A 108 -3.90 -1.89 -8.10
CA PHE A 108 -4.64 -1.16 -9.12
C PHE A 108 -6.08 -0.90 -8.68
N LEU A 109 -6.69 0.13 -9.27
CA LEU A 109 -8.07 0.50 -8.98
C LEU A 109 -9.03 -0.56 -9.51
N HIS A 110 -9.67 -1.26 -8.59
CA HIS A 110 -10.63 -2.30 -8.92
C HIS A 110 -12.03 -1.82 -8.53
N HIS A 111 -12.99 -1.87 -9.47
CA HIS A 111 -14.36 -1.36 -9.25
C HIS A 111 -15.09 -1.95 -8.03
N LYS A 112 -14.69 -3.13 -7.56
CA LYS A 112 -15.21 -3.77 -6.33
C LYS A 112 -14.42 -3.46 -5.04
N PHE A 113 -13.32 -2.71 -5.13
CA PHE A 113 -12.54 -2.28 -3.97
C PHE A 113 -12.76 -0.77 -3.81
N GLN A 114 -13.67 -0.44 -2.91
CA GLN A 114 -13.96 0.92 -2.46
C GLN A 114 -13.26 1.12 -1.10
N ASP A 115 -13.59 2.21 -0.41
CA ASP A 115 -12.91 2.59 0.83
C ASP A 115 -12.89 1.45 1.86
N LYS A 116 -14.02 0.75 2.02
CA LYS A 116 -14.16 -0.35 2.98
C LYS A 116 -13.17 -1.49 2.72
N GLU A 117 -13.03 -1.92 1.46
CA GLU A 117 -12.10 -2.99 1.12
C GLU A 117 -10.64 -2.52 1.26
N TRP A 118 -10.32 -1.27 0.93
CA TRP A 118 -8.98 -0.72 1.12
C TRP A 118 -8.62 -0.54 2.60
N THR A 119 -9.58 -0.11 3.43
CA THR A 119 -9.45 -0.10 4.89
C THR A 119 -9.18 -1.51 5.41
N ALA A 120 -9.92 -2.51 4.93
CA ALA A 120 -9.67 -3.91 5.33
C ALA A 120 -8.26 -4.38 4.94
N VAL A 121 -7.74 -4.04 3.75
CA VAL A 121 -6.35 -4.34 3.36
C VAL A 121 -5.35 -3.69 4.33
N ALA A 122 -5.57 -2.43 4.69
CA ALA A 122 -4.72 -1.71 5.64
C ALA A 122 -4.78 -2.35 7.04
N CYS A 123 -5.96 -2.77 7.51
CA CYS A 123 -6.11 -3.49 8.77
C CYS A 123 -5.38 -4.84 8.75
N ILE A 124 -5.46 -5.60 7.65
CA ILE A 124 -4.75 -6.88 7.51
C ILE A 124 -3.23 -6.67 7.55
N LEU A 125 -2.72 -5.60 6.91
CA LEU A 125 -1.32 -5.20 6.99
C LEU A 125 -0.90 -4.91 8.44
N ALA A 126 -1.66 -4.07 9.14
CA ALA A 126 -1.40 -3.70 10.53
C ALA A 126 -1.42 -4.93 11.46
N PHE A 127 -2.41 -5.80 11.31
CA PHE A 127 -2.53 -7.04 12.06
C PHE A 127 -1.32 -7.97 11.85
N GLY A 128 -0.91 -8.17 10.59
CA GLY A 128 0.26 -8.99 10.27
C GLY A 128 1.54 -8.44 10.90
N TRP A 129 1.71 -7.12 10.87
CA TRP A 129 2.85 -6.44 11.48
C TRP A 129 2.84 -6.58 13.00
N GLN A 130 1.75 -6.17 13.67
CA GLN A 130 1.62 -6.20 15.13
C GLN A 130 1.82 -7.60 15.69
N LYS A 131 1.21 -8.63 15.08
CA LYS A 131 1.18 -9.98 15.64
C LYS A 131 2.41 -10.82 15.28
N PHE A 132 3.00 -10.61 14.11
CA PHE A 132 4.04 -11.50 13.58
C PHE A 132 5.28 -10.80 13.03
N GLN A 133 5.32 -9.46 13.02
CA GLN A 133 6.31 -8.69 12.27
C GLN A 133 6.35 -9.12 10.80
N PHE A 134 5.18 -9.51 10.29
CA PHE A 134 5.01 -9.93 8.90
C PHE A 134 4.72 -8.70 8.05
N PHE A 135 5.41 -8.57 6.92
CA PHE A 135 5.26 -7.44 6.03
C PHE A 135 5.18 -7.89 4.55
N PRO A 136 4.30 -7.30 3.73
CA PRO A 136 4.11 -7.66 2.32
C PRO A 136 5.27 -7.18 1.44
N VAL A 137 6.33 -7.97 1.36
CA VAL A 137 7.62 -7.59 0.72
C VAL A 137 7.57 -7.31 -0.78
N LYS A 138 6.48 -7.66 -1.47
CA LYS A 138 6.35 -7.39 -2.92
C LYS A 138 5.71 -6.03 -3.20
N LEU A 139 5.07 -5.37 -2.23
CA LEU A 139 4.55 -4.03 -2.48
C LEU A 139 5.72 -3.05 -2.70
N ALA A 140 5.60 -2.20 -3.72
CA ALA A 140 6.65 -1.24 -4.05
C ALA A 140 6.91 -0.30 -2.85
N PRO A 141 8.17 -0.04 -2.45
CA PRO A 141 8.46 0.87 -1.35
C PRO A 141 7.84 2.26 -1.51
N PRO A 142 7.91 2.93 -2.68
CA PRO A 142 7.23 4.21 -2.89
C PRO A 142 5.73 4.15 -2.57
N PHE A 143 5.06 3.06 -2.96
CA PHE A 143 3.64 2.84 -2.65
C PHE A 143 3.38 2.78 -1.14
N LEU A 144 4.20 2.01 -0.43
CA LEU A 144 4.03 1.82 1.01
C LEU A 144 4.35 3.07 1.82
N THR A 145 5.40 3.80 1.43
CA THR A 145 5.81 5.01 2.15
C THR A 145 4.73 6.07 2.05
N GLU A 146 4.17 6.29 0.86
CA GLU A 146 3.05 7.20 0.69
C GLU A 146 1.76 6.68 1.36
N ALA A 147 1.40 5.41 1.19
CA ALA A 147 0.19 4.83 1.80
C ALA A 147 0.21 4.86 3.34
N LEU A 148 1.39 4.86 3.94
CA LEU A 148 1.61 4.96 5.38
C LEU A 148 1.98 6.38 5.84
N SER A 149 1.96 7.35 4.91
CA SER A 149 2.35 8.75 5.16
C SER A 149 3.74 8.89 5.81
N LEU A 150 4.68 8.05 5.38
CA LEU A 150 6.06 8.04 5.83
C LEU A 150 6.91 8.93 4.93
N SER A 151 7.72 9.80 5.54
CA SER A 151 8.74 10.55 4.82
C SER A 151 9.94 9.64 4.51
N CYS A 152 10.03 9.12 3.28
CA CYS A 152 11.19 8.34 2.83
C CYS A 152 11.71 8.87 1.49
N SER A 153 13.04 8.89 1.32
CA SER A 153 13.68 9.15 0.03
C SER A 153 13.76 7.83 -0.74
N ASP A 154 12.67 7.44 -1.40
CA ASP A 154 12.68 6.22 -2.20
C ASP A 154 13.29 6.46 -3.58
N ASN A 155 14.12 5.54 -4.04
CA ASN A 155 14.66 5.57 -5.40
C ASN A 155 13.58 5.09 -6.37
N LEU A 156 12.80 6.04 -6.88
CA LEU A 156 11.67 5.79 -7.77
C LEU A 156 12.06 5.03 -9.04
N LEU A 157 13.23 5.35 -9.61
CA LEU A 157 13.71 4.70 -10.82
C LEU A 157 14.08 3.23 -10.55
N GLU A 158 14.71 2.96 -9.42
CA GLU A 158 14.99 1.58 -8.98
C GLU A 158 13.68 0.80 -8.72
N ALA A 159 12.70 1.43 -8.08
CA ALA A 159 11.39 0.81 -7.88
C ALA A 159 10.70 0.52 -9.21
N PHE A 160 10.80 1.43 -10.18
CA PHE A 160 10.23 1.26 -11.52
C PHE A 160 10.88 0.09 -12.27
N PHE A 161 12.21 -0.03 -12.20
CA PHE A 161 12.91 -1.18 -12.79
C PHE A 161 12.63 -2.51 -12.09
N ASN A 162 12.15 -2.50 -10.84
CA ASN A 162 11.65 -3.70 -10.18
C ASN A 162 10.16 -3.96 -10.47
N TYR A 163 9.42 -2.97 -10.97
CA TYR A 163 8.02 -3.08 -11.33
C TYR A 163 7.82 -3.62 -12.75
N ILE A 164 8.62 -3.19 -13.72
CA ILE A 164 8.50 -3.61 -15.14
C ILE A 164 9.10 -5.00 -15.39
N SER A 165 8.90 -5.54 -16.59
CA SER A 165 9.51 -6.82 -16.98
C SER A 165 11.04 -6.73 -17.12
N THR A 166 11.72 -7.86 -16.95
CA THR A 166 13.18 -7.94 -17.16
C THR A 166 13.57 -7.48 -18.56
N THR A 167 12.79 -7.87 -19.59
CA THR A 167 13.02 -7.43 -20.96
C THR A 167 12.92 -5.91 -21.10
N GLU A 168 11.86 -5.30 -20.56
CA GLU A 168 11.72 -3.83 -20.59
C GLU A 168 12.88 -3.13 -19.86
N LYS A 169 13.26 -3.65 -18.69
CA LYS A 169 14.39 -3.14 -17.91
C LYS A 169 15.70 -3.19 -18.70
N ASP A 170 15.98 -4.31 -19.36
CA ASP A 170 17.21 -4.51 -20.11
C ASP A 170 17.31 -3.51 -21.27
N VAL A 171 16.23 -3.35 -22.04
CA VAL A 171 16.16 -2.40 -23.18
C VAL A 171 16.29 -0.95 -22.71
N LEU A 172 15.58 -0.57 -21.65
CA LEU A 172 15.69 0.79 -21.10
C LEU A 172 17.09 1.06 -20.54
N THR A 173 17.70 0.08 -19.87
CA THR A 173 19.07 0.21 -19.34
C THR A 173 20.09 0.35 -20.46
N GLU A 174 19.97 -0.44 -21.53
CA GLU A 174 20.80 -0.34 -22.72
C GLU A 174 20.65 1.04 -23.37
N ALA A 175 19.41 1.48 -23.62
CA ALA A 175 19.13 2.78 -24.25
C ALA A 175 19.63 3.98 -23.42
N LEU A 176 19.53 3.91 -22.09
CA LEU A 176 20.06 4.93 -21.19
C LEU A 176 21.60 4.98 -21.19
N SER A 177 22.27 3.86 -21.45
CA SER A 177 23.74 3.78 -21.45
C SER A 177 24.37 4.04 -22.82
N ASN A 178 23.72 3.60 -23.90
CA ASN A 178 24.20 3.72 -25.28
C ASN A 178 23.01 3.88 -26.24
N PHE A 179 22.42 5.08 -26.23
CA PHE A 179 21.24 5.39 -27.05
C PHE A 179 21.41 5.04 -28.54
N LYS A 180 22.58 5.28 -29.12
CA LYS A 180 22.84 5.07 -30.55
C LYS A 180 22.93 3.60 -30.96
N GLY A 181 23.23 2.71 -30.02
CA GLY A 181 23.33 1.28 -30.26
C GLY A 181 22.08 0.49 -29.87
N ALA A 182 21.14 1.12 -29.17
CA ALA A 182 19.95 0.47 -28.65
C ALA A 182 18.97 0.06 -29.77
N ASP A 183 18.18 -0.96 -29.49
CA ASP A 183 17.05 -1.34 -30.34
C ASP A 183 15.95 -0.27 -30.24
N MET A 184 15.89 0.59 -31.25
CA MET A 184 14.94 1.71 -31.28
C MET A 184 13.49 1.24 -31.48
N ASP A 185 13.25 0.13 -32.16
CA ASP A 185 11.89 -0.37 -32.38
C ASP A 185 11.33 -0.93 -31.07
N GLU A 186 12.14 -1.66 -30.32
CA GLU A 186 11.77 -2.16 -29.00
C GLU A 186 11.61 -1.03 -27.98
N LEU A 187 12.54 -0.06 -27.95
CA LEU A 187 12.44 1.12 -27.09
C LEU A 187 11.14 1.91 -27.34
N LEU A 188 10.80 2.18 -28.60
CA LEU A 188 9.57 2.89 -28.95
C LEU A 188 8.31 2.09 -28.55
N SER A 189 8.34 0.77 -28.72
CA SER A 189 7.25 -0.11 -28.28
C SER A 189 7.04 -0.03 -26.76
N ILE A 190 8.12 -0.04 -25.97
CA ILE A 190 8.06 0.08 -24.51
C ILE A 190 7.56 1.46 -24.08
N LEU A 191 8.12 2.54 -24.63
CA LEU A 191 7.65 3.89 -24.29
C LEU A 191 6.16 4.06 -24.63
N SER A 192 5.73 3.53 -25.77
CA SER A 192 4.32 3.53 -26.17
C SER A 192 3.43 2.70 -25.24
N SER A 193 3.90 1.56 -24.72
CA SER A 193 3.12 0.72 -23.78
C SER A 193 2.82 1.46 -22.47
N HIS A 194 3.71 2.38 -22.07
CA HIS A 194 3.54 3.28 -20.93
C HIS A 194 2.78 4.58 -21.27
N ASN A 195 2.19 4.67 -22.47
CA ASN A 195 1.51 5.85 -22.99
C ASN A 195 2.42 7.09 -23.06
N CYS A 196 3.71 6.92 -23.38
CA CYS A 196 4.59 8.02 -23.75
C CYS A 196 4.44 8.30 -25.25
N CYS A 197 4.07 9.54 -25.59
CA CYS A 197 3.92 9.98 -26.99
C CYS A 197 5.07 10.89 -27.45
N VAL A 198 6.11 11.04 -26.64
CA VAL A 198 7.29 11.86 -26.96
C VAL A 198 8.35 10.97 -27.59
N LEU A 199 8.92 11.42 -28.72
CA LEU A 199 10.02 10.71 -29.36
C LEU A 199 11.29 10.80 -28.49
N PRO A 200 11.93 9.66 -28.16
CA PRO A 200 13.14 9.67 -27.35
C PRO A 200 14.33 10.21 -28.14
N THR A 201 15.17 10.97 -27.45
CA THR A 201 16.50 11.41 -27.86
C THR A 201 17.48 11.06 -26.74
N GLU A 202 18.78 11.01 -27.06
CA GLU A 202 19.84 10.77 -26.07
C GLU A 202 19.77 11.76 -24.89
N GLU A 203 19.34 13.00 -25.16
CA GLU A 203 19.22 14.06 -24.14
C GLU A 203 17.95 13.95 -23.28
N ASN A 204 16.83 13.50 -23.86
CA ASN A 204 15.54 13.51 -23.15
C ASN A 204 15.17 12.16 -22.50
N LEU A 205 15.78 11.06 -22.95
CA LEU A 205 15.39 9.72 -22.52
C LEU A 205 15.43 9.52 -20.99
N PRO A 206 16.49 9.96 -20.26
CA PRO A 206 16.52 9.81 -18.81
C PRO A 206 15.30 10.44 -18.13
N ARG A 207 14.94 11.65 -18.57
CA ARG A 207 13.78 12.37 -18.06
C ARG A 207 12.46 11.69 -18.43
N LEU A 208 12.33 11.16 -19.66
CA LEU A 208 11.14 10.42 -20.06
C LEU A 208 10.91 9.18 -19.19
N VAL A 209 11.97 8.42 -18.89
CA VAL A 209 11.88 7.24 -18.02
C VAL A 209 11.51 7.64 -16.61
N GLU A 210 12.06 8.73 -16.08
CA GLU A 210 11.69 9.27 -14.77
C GLU A 210 10.23 9.72 -14.72
N GLU A 211 9.74 10.44 -15.73
CA GLU A 211 8.33 10.85 -15.84
C GLU A 211 7.38 9.64 -15.92
N ILE A 212 7.78 8.58 -16.63
CA ILE A 212 7.04 7.31 -16.66
C ILE A 212 7.05 6.65 -15.28
N ALA A 213 8.18 6.61 -14.59
CA ALA A 213 8.29 6.05 -13.25
C ALA A 213 7.35 6.77 -12.27
N HIS A 214 7.34 8.11 -12.27
CA HIS A 214 6.37 8.91 -11.53
C HIS A 214 4.95 8.55 -11.91
N LYS A 215 4.61 8.49 -13.20
CA LYS A 215 3.24 8.16 -13.62
C LYS A 215 2.81 6.76 -13.18
N VAL A 216 3.64 5.75 -13.35
CA VAL A 216 3.27 4.36 -13.08
C VAL A 216 3.21 4.09 -11.58
N LEU A 217 4.17 4.63 -10.84
CA LEU A 217 4.27 4.42 -9.41
C LEU A 217 3.35 5.41 -8.67
N GLU A 218 3.43 6.72 -8.96
CA GLU A 218 2.70 7.84 -8.29
C GLU A 218 1.32 8.22 -8.86
N VAL A 219 0.97 7.92 -10.11
CA VAL A 219 -0.35 8.34 -10.66
C VAL A 219 -1.45 7.28 -10.50
N ASN A 220 -1.13 6.07 -10.03
CA ASN A 220 -2.14 5.15 -9.47
C ASN A 220 -2.70 5.62 -8.11
N TYR A 221 -2.20 6.74 -7.56
CA TYR A 221 -2.64 7.31 -6.28
C TYR A 221 -3.87 8.22 -6.35
N GLN A 222 -4.47 8.45 -7.51
CA GLN A 222 -5.70 9.27 -7.64
C GLN A 222 -6.96 8.65 -6.99
N VAL A 223 -6.81 7.72 -6.04
CA VAL A 223 -7.90 7.23 -5.17
C VAL A 223 -7.70 7.59 -3.70
N TYR A 224 -6.68 8.38 -3.36
CA TYR A 224 -6.42 8.76 -1.96
C TYR A 224 -7.13 10.05 -1.48
N TRP A 225 -8.20 10.50 -2.13
CA TRP A 225 -9.02 11.57 -1.54
C TRP A 225 -10.03 11.08 -0.49
N THR A 226 -10.36 9.79 -0.39
CA THR A 226 -11.42 9.36 0.53
C THR A 226 -10.96 9.04 1.96
N ILE A 227 -9.68 8.71 2.19
CA ILE A 227 -9.21 8.50 3.57
C ILE A 227 -9.06 9.83 4.31
N HIS A 228 -8.81 10.94 3.60
CA HIS A 228 -8.74 12.28 4.19
C HIS A 228 -10.12 12.89 4.49
N GLU A 229 -11.20 12.35 3.91
CA GLU A 229 -12.59 12.78 4.13
C GLU A 229 -13.32 12.02 5.25
N LEU A 230 -12.82 10.86 5.68
CA LEU A 230 -13.33 10.16 6.87
C LEU A 230 -13.01 10.87 8.20
N GLY A 231 -12.20 11.93 8.17
CA GLY A 231 -11.96 12.85 9.29
C GLY A 231 -12.70 14.19 9.20
N ARG A 232 -13.52 14.42 8.16
CA ARG A 232 -14.33 15.64 8.00
C ARG A 232 -15.79 15.28 7.73
N THR A 233 -16.46 14.81 8.78
CA THR A 233 -17.91 14.91 8.86
C THR A 233 -18.27 15.61 10.17
N GLU A 234 -18.96 16.75 10.02
CA GLU A 234 -19.75 17.47 11.05
C GLU A 234 -19.15 18.66 11.85
N GLU A 235 -18.38 19.58 11.26
CA GLU A 235 -18.22 20.92 11.88
C GLU A 235 -18.54 22.15 11.00
N ASP A 236 -18.66 22.04 9.67
CA ASP A 236 -19.00 23.22 8.83
C ASP A 236 -20.51 23.37 8.53
N SER A 237 -21.36 23.08 9.51
CA SER A 237 -22.78 23.44 9.49
C SER A 237 -23.22 23.99 10.84
N GLY A 238 -22.63 25.14 11.20
CA GLY A 238 -23.01 25.99 12.32
C GLY A 238 -22.76 27.45 12.02
#